data_AF-U9W0G0-F1
#
_entry.id   AF-U9W0G0-F1
#
_cell.length_a   1.000
_cell.length_b   1.000
_cell.length_c   1.000
_cell.angle_alpha   90.00
_cell.angle_beta   90.00
_cell.angle_gamma   90.00
#
_symmetry.space_group_name_H-M   'P 1'
#
loop_
_entity.id
_entity.type
_entity.pdbx_description
1 polymer ?
#
loop_
_entity_poly.entity_id
_entity_poly.type
_entity_poly.pdbx_seq_one_letter_code
_entity_poly.pdbx_strand_id
1 'polypeptide(L)'
;MTNQMLLNGDIFEYWAHAAAFLPITDFRFSLPYKHAIKSGQTHWYRNRDTKLMGELLARIRSDGPIRARDIETNTTKRAGWWDWKPAQKALEQLYMEGDLMVSTREGFQKTYDLTERVLPSDVNSQMPSMEEFAAHIVDQQLRCHGLVSLKGLTYQRRKLNYARR
;
A
#
# COMPACT_ATOMS: atom_id res chain seq x y z
N MET A 1 18.95 6.10 5.80
CA MET A 1 18.06 6.37 6.95
C MET A 1 16.68 5.74 6.76
N THR A 2 15.88 6.17 5.78
CA THR A 2 14.52 5.62 5.54
C THR A 2 14.46 4.11 5.26
N ASN A 3 15.39 3.56 4.47
CA ASN A 3 15.41 2.10 4.26
C ASN A 3 15.68 1.31 5.56
N GLN A 4 16.49 1.86 6.48
CA GLN A 4 16.71 1.23 7.78
C GLN A 4 15.44 1.28 8.63
N MET A 5 14.70 2.40 8.59
CA MET A 5 13.42 2.52 9.29
C MET A 5 12.35 1.58 8.72
N LEU A 6 12.33 1.33 7.40
CA LEU A 6 11.49 0.28 6.81
C LEU A 6 11.86 -1.11 7.35
N LEU A 7 13.16 -1.44 7.33
CA LEU A 7 13.68 -2.72 7.83
C LEU A 7 13.37 -2.95 9.32
N ASN A 8 13.44 -1.90 10.12
CA ASN A 8 13.12 -1.93 11.54
C ASN A 8 11.61 -2.02 11.82
N GLY A 9 10.76 -1.76 10.81
CA GLY A 9 9.32 -1.65 11.00
C GLY A 9 8.87 -0.35 11.68
N ASP A 10 9.71 0.71 11.69
CA ASP A 10 9.36 2.02 12.27
C ASP A 10 8.38 2.80 11.36
N ILE A 11 8.45 2.54 10.06
CA ILE A 11 7.63 3.17 9.02
C ILE A 11 7.16 2.13 8.01
N PHE A 12 6.12 2.47 7.25
CA PHE A 12 5.70 1.71 6.07
C PHE A 12 5.48 2.64 4.87
N GLU A 13 5.67 2.11 3.66
CA GLU A 13 5.30 2.82 2.43
C GLU A 13 3.85 2.48 2.08
N TYR A 14 3.01 3.50 1.89
CA TYR A 14 1.67 3.33 1.33
C TYR A 14 1.17 4.56 0.58
N TRP A 15 0.02 4.43 -0.09
CA TRP A 15 -0.66 5.55 -0.73
C TRP A 15 -1.41 6.41 0.28
N ALA A 16 -1.04 7.68 0.37
CA ALA A 16 -1.76 8.72 1.10
C ALA A 16 -2.16 9.85 0.12
N HIS A 17 -1.58 11.03 0.24
CA HIS A 17 -1.68 12.07 -0.81
C HIS A 17 -1.02 11.61 -2.13
N ALA A 18 0.09 10.90 -1.98
CA ALA A 18 0.87 10.21 -3.00
C ALA A 18 1.51 8.99 -2.32
N ALA A 19 2.40 8.27 -3.04
CA ALA A 19 3.26 7.28 -2.37
C ALA A 19 4.12 8.00 -1.32
N ALA A 20 3.98 7.59 -0.06
CA ALA A 20 4.62 8.24 1.09
C ALA A 20 5.09 7.20 2.11
N PHE A 21 6.08 7.59 2.92
CA PHE A 21 6.43 6.89 4.15
C PHE A 21 5.56 7.40 5.28
N LEU A 22 4.95 6.48 6.02
CA LEU A 22 4.04 6.75 7.13
C LEU A 22 4.57 6.08 8.41
N PRO A 23 4.36 6.64 9.61
CA PRO A 23 4.67 5.97 10.86
C PRO A 23 3.96 4.61 10.94
N ILE A 24 4.63 3.56 11.40
CA ILE A 24 4.02 2.22 11.46
C ILE A 24 2.75 2.18 12.32
N THR A 25 2.70 3.03 13.35
CA THR A 25 1.53 3.20 14.24
C THR A 25 0.28 3.64 13.49
N ASP A 26 0.43 4.24 12.31
CA ASP A 26 -0.68 4.72 11.49
C ASP A 26 -1.20 3.64 10.52
N PHE A 27 -0.63 2.43 10.55
CA PHE A 27 -0.96 1.35 9.61
C PHE A 27 -2.46 1.08 9.53
N ARG A 28 -3.18 1.00 10.67
CA ARG A 28 -4.62 0.72 10.66
C ARG A 28 -5.44 1.75 9.86
N PHE A 29 -4.99 3.00 9.80
CA PHE A 29 -5.70 4.04 9.06
C PHE A 29 -5.50 3.92 7.53
N SER A 30 -4.59 3.06 7.07
CA SER A 30 -4.53 2.67 5.65
C SER A 30 -5.58 1.62 5.25
N LEU A 31 -6.14 0.88 6.22
CA LEU A 31 -7.02 -0.26 5.98
C LEU A 31 -8.33 0.10 5.26
N PRO A 32 -9.02 1.23 5.56
CA PRO A 32 -10.23 1.59 4.83
C PRO A 32 -9.99 1.72 3.32
N TYR A 33 -8.84 2.25 2.92
CA TYR A 33 -8.50 2.39 1.51
C TYR A 33 -8.13 1.04 0.88
N LYS A 34 -7.26 0.27 1.54
CA LYS A 34 -6.90 -1.10 1.12
C LYS A 34 -8.13 -1.97 0.90
N HIS A 35 -9.04 -1.97 1.88
CA HIS A 35 -10.29 -2.71 1.80
C HIS A 35 -11.17 -2.22 0.64
N ALA A 36 -11.32 -0.91 0.45
CA ALA A 36 -12.08 -0.38 -0.69
C ALA A 36 -11.51 -0.86 -2.03
N ILE A 37 -10.18 -0.85 -2.21
CA ILE A 37 -9.53 -1.35 -3.42
C ILE A 37 -9.78 -2.86 -3.59
N LYS A 38 -9.58 -3.64 -2.52
CA LYS A 38 -9.81 -5.10 -2.52
C LYS A 38 -11.25 -5.46 -2.86
N SER A 39 -12.21 -4.69 -2.35
CA SER A 39 -13.64 -4.80 -2.67
C SER A 39 -14.02 -4.32 -4.08
N GLY A 40 -13.07 -3.87 -4.90
CA GLY A 40 -13.28 -3.54 -6.31
C GLY A 40 -13.27 -2.06 -6.66
N GLN A 41 -12.97 -1.16 -5.71
CA GLN A 41 -12.69 0.22 -6.07
C GLN A 41 -11.41 0.29 -6.91
N THR A 42 -11.48 0.89 -8.10
CA THR A 42 -10.29 1.07 -8.93
C THR A 42 -9.41 2.20 -8.41
N HIS A 43 -8.12 1.93 -8.21
CA HIS A 43 -7.09 2.96 -8.10
C HIS A 43 -6.50 3.29 -9.48
N TRP A 44 -5.66 2.40 -10.04
CA TRP A 44 -5.08 2.56 -11.39
C TRP A 44 -5.64 1.58 -12.42
N TYR A 45 -5.79 0.31 -12.04
CA TYR A 45 -6.10 -0.77 -12.99
C TYR A 45 -7.53 -1.26 -12.80
N ARG A 46 -8.34 -1.15 -13.86
CA ARG A 46 -9.72 -1.66 -13.86
C ARG A 46 -9.77 -3.18 -13.91
N ASN A 47 -8.85 -3.78 -14.67
CA ASN A 47 -8.80 -5.22 -14.89
C ASN A 47 -7.77 -5.84 -13.94
N ARG A 48 -8.23 -6.76 -13.10
CA ARG A 48 -7.41 -7.52 -12.16
C ARG A 48 -7.14 -8.90 -12.75
N ASP A 49 -5.87 -9.25 -12.91
CA ASP A 49 -5.48 -10.62 -13.26
C ASP A 49 -5.33 -11.43 -11.97
N THR A 50 -6.47 -11.92 -11.46
CA THR A 50 -6.53 -12.65 -10.19
C THR A 50 -5.71 -13.94 -10.21
N LYS A 51 -5.55 -14.56 -11.39
CA LYS A 51 -4.71 -15.75 -11.56
C LYS A 51 -3.24 -15.40 -11.35
N LEU A 52 -2.74 -14.38 -12.08
CA LEU A 52 -1.36 -13.92 -11.94
C LEU A 52 -1.07 -13.39 -10.53
N MET A 53 -2.01 -12.66 -9.91
CA MET A 53 -1.90 -12.23 -8.53
C MET A 53 -1.74 -13.41 -7.56
N GLY A 54 -2.53 -14.48 -7.74
CA GLY A 54 -2.42 -15.70 -6.94
C GLY A 54 -1.07 -16.42 -7.13
N GLU A 55 -0.58 -16.50 -8.36
CA GLU A 55 0.73 -17.07 -8.70
C GLU A 55 1.87 -16.28 -8.03
N LEU A 56 1.81 -14.95 -8.07
CA LEU A 56 2.78 -14.08 -7.41
C LEU A 56 2.77 -14.23 -5.89
N LEU A 57 1.59 -14.30 -5.26
CA LEU A 57 1.48 -14.54 -3.81
C LEU A 57 2.05 -15.90 -3.42
N ALA A 58 1.75 -16.95 -4.19
CA ALA A 58 2.32 -18.28 -3.97
C ALA A 58 3.85 -18.27 -4.09
N ARG A 59 4.36 -17.54 -5.08
CA ARG A 59 5.80 -17.37 -5.26
C ARG A 59 6.45 -16.64 -4.10
N ILE A 60 5.89 -15.52 -3.65
CA ILE A 60 6.45 -14.76 -2.51
C ILE A 60 6.40 -15.60 -1.21
N ARG A 61 5.36 -16.41 -1.03
CA ARG A 61 5.28 -17.36 0.09
C ARG A 61 6.42 -18.37 0.08
N SER A 62 6.71 -18.95 -1.09
CA SER A 62 7.75 -19.97 -1.27
C SER A 62 9.17 -19.40 -1.28
N ASP A 63 9.40 -18.41 -2.14
CA ASP A 63 10.73 -17.94 -2.53
C ASP A 63 11.18 -16.71 -1.73
N GLY A 64 10.25 -16.06 -1.01
CA GLY A 64 10.50 -14.84 -0.24
C GLY A 64 10.19 -13.54 -1.01
N PRO A 65 10.63 -12.39 -0.47
CA PRO A 65 10.36 -11.07 -1.04
C PRO A 65 10.83 -10.96 -2.50
N ILE A 66 10.04 -10.27 -3.33
CA ILE A 66 10.37 -10.08 -4.75
C ILE A 66 10.53 -8.59 -5.08
N ARG A 67 11.59 -8.26 -5.82
CA ARG A 67 11.70 -6.91 -6.42
C ARG A 67 10.93 -6.89 -7.72
N ALA A 68 10.29 -5.76 -8.02
CA ALA A 68 9.58 -5.60 -9.28
C ALA A 68 10.47 -5.90 -10.51
N ARG A 69 11.77 -5.59 -10.43
CA ARG A 69 12.75 -5.84 -11.50
C ARG A 69 13.19 -7.32 -11.60
N ASP A 70 13.17 -8.07 -10.49
CA ASP A 70 13.77 -9.41 -10.42
C ASP A 70 12.79 -10.50 -10.90
N ILE A 71 11.52 -10.14 -11.14
CA ILE A 71 10.53 -11.02 -11.78
C ILE A 71 11.00 -11.48 -13.17
N GLU A 72 11.89 -10.72 -13.83
CA GLU A 72 12.43 -11.02 -15.15
C GLU A 72 13.49 -12.14 -15.16
N THR A 73 14.18 -12.41 -14.06
CA THR A 73 15.47 -13.12 -14.09
C THR A 73 15.45 -14.56 -13.61
N ASN A 74 14.38 -15.00 -12.93
CA ASN A 74 14.43 -16.22 -12.11
C ASN A 74 13.49 -17.36 -12.59
N THR A 75 13.22 -17.44 -13.90
CA THR A 75 12.50 -18.58 -14.50
C THR A 75 13.35 -19.23 -15.60
N THR A 76 13.89 -20.42 -15.29
CA THR A 76 14.48 -21.36 -16.25
C THR A 76 13.44 -21.95 -17.23
N LYS A 77 12.16 -21.58 -17.08
CA LYS A 77 11.11 -21.81 -18.08
C LYS A 77 10.61 -20.47 -18.61
N ARG A 78 10.95 -20.20 -19.88
CA ARG A 78 10.46 -19.08 -20.69
C ARG A 78 8.93 -19.12 -20.79
N ALA A 79 8.25 -18.41 -19.90
CA ALA A 79 7.00 -17.73 -20.25
C ALA A 79 7.38 -16.41 -20.96
N GLY A 80 6.58 -15.98 -21.93
CA GLY A 80 6.96 -15.03 -22.98
C GLY A 80 7.57 -13.69 -22.56
N TRP A 81 8.48 -13.20 -23.40
CA TRP A 81 9.24 -11.92 -23.34
C TRP A 81 8.36 -10.63 -23.35
N TRP A 82 7.03 -10.71 -23.31
CA TRP A 82 6.12 -9.55 -23.41
C TRP A 82 5.40 -9.18 -22.10
N ASP A 83 5.57 -9.93 -21.01
CA ASP A 83 4.70 -9.85 -19.82
C ASP A 83 5.19 -8.94 -18.68
N TRP A 84 6.09 -8.01 -19.00
CA TRP A 84 6.66 -7.05 -18.05
C TRP A 84 5.63 -6.09 -17.46
N LYS A 85 4.55 -5.79 -18.20
CA LYS A 85 3.48 -4.88 -17.74
C LYS A 85 2.46 -5.58 -16.84
N PRO A 86 1.98 -6.80 -17.10
CA PRO A 86 0.97 -7.44 -16.26
C PRO A 86 1.47 -7.85 -14.87
N ALA A 87 2.68 -8.40 -14.74
CA ALA A 87 3.21 -8.82 -13.44
C ALA A 87 3.46 -7.63 -12.50
N GLN A 88 4.03 -6.54 -13.01
CA GLN A 88 4.21 -5.33 -12.22
C GLN A 88 2.86 -4.73 -11.79
N LYS A 89 1.86 -4.69 -12.69
CA LYS A 89 0.50 -4.24 -12.36
C LYS A 89 -0.12 -5.12 -11.27
N ALA A 90 0.06 -6.42 -11.34
CA ALA A 90 -0.45 -7.37 -10.35
C ALA A 90 0.23 -7.16 -8.97
N LEU A 91 1.54 -6.95 -8.92
CA LEU A 91 2.24 -6.57 -7.68
C LEU A 91 1.73 -5.25 -7.10
N GLU A 92 1.64 -4.21 -7.93
CA GLU A 92 1.14 -2.91 -7.50
C GLU A 92 -0.30 -3.00 -7.02
N GLN A 93 -1.14 -3.81 -7.68
CA GLN A 93 -2.51 -4.08 -7.24
C GLN A 93 -2.54 -4.79 -5.89
N LEU A 94 -1.77 -5.87 -5.69
CA LEU A 94 -1.67 -6.59 -4.41
C LEU A 94 -1.18 -5.69 -3.27
N TYR A 95 -0.21 -4.81 -3.56
CA TYR A 95 0.26 -3.79 -2.64
C TYR A 95 -0.85 -2.80 -2.28
N MET A 96 -1.61 -2.31 -3.26
CA MET A 96 -2.73 -1.40 -3.03
C MET A 96 -3.88 -2.06 -2.26
N GLU A 97 -4.14 -3.36 -2.49
CA GLU A 97 -5.13 -4.16 -1.75
C GLU A 97 -4.67 -4.52 -0.33
N GLY A 98 -3.39 -4.34 -0.03
CA GLY A 98 -2.80 -4.60 1.28
C GLY A 98 -2.41 -6.06 1.53
N ASP A 99 -2.39 -6.91 0.50
CA ASP A 99 -1.85 -8.27 0.58
C ASP A 99 -0.31 -8.28 0.59
N LEU A 100 0.30 -7.25 -0.02
CA LEU A 100 1.74 -7.01 0.01
C LEU A 100 2.08 -5.67 0.67
N MET A 101 3.25 -5.63 1.30
CA MET A 101 3.91 -4.42 1.76
C MET A 101 5.26 -4.26 1.07
N VAL A 102 5.77 -3.02 1.03
CA VAL A 102 7.16 -2.77 0.65
C VAL A 102 8.04 -3.09 1.86
N SER A 103 8.83 -4.16 1.78
CA SER A 103 9.73 -4.59 2.87
C SER A 103 11.04 -3.81 2.86
N THR A 104 11.55 -3.47 1.68
CA THR A 104 12.78 -2.67 1.50
C THR A 104 12.71 -1.86 0.22
N ARG A 105 13.58 -0.85 0.14
CA ARG A 105 13.70 0.00 -1.04
C ARG A 105 15.15 0.33 -1.35
N GLU A 106 15.53 0.14 -2.61
CA GLU A 106 16.82 0.54 -3.16
C GLU A 106 16.60 1.58 -4.27
N GLY A 107 16.82 2.86 -3.97
CA GLY A 107 16.48 3.96 -4.88
C GLY A 107 14.98 4.01 -5.18
N PHE A 108 14.59 3.77 -6.43
CA PHE A 108 13.18 3.68 -6.85
C PHE A 108 12.62 2.25 -6.88
N GLN A 109 13.45 1.26 -6.56
CA GLN A 109 13.09 -0.15 -6.66
C GLN A 109 12.51 -0.63 -5.34
N LYS A 110 11.25 -1.05 -5.38
CA LYS A 110 10.55 -1.65 -4.24
C LYS A 110 10.79 -3.16 -4.23
N THR A 111 11.04 -3.68 -3.04
CA THR A 111 10.93 -5.11 -2.74
C THR A 111 9.60 -5.33 -2.02
N TYR A 112 8.77 -6.23 -2.53
CA TYR A 112 7.48 -6.57 -1.95
C TYR A 112 7.57 -7.89 -1.20
N ASP A 113 6.94 -7.95 -0.03
CA ASP A 113 6.72 -9.19 0.72
C ASP A 113 5.30 -9.18 1.31
N LEU A 114 4.88 -10.32 1.85
CA LEU A 114 3.57 -10.50 2.46
C LEU A 114 3.40 -9.53 3.62
N THR A 115 2.22 -8.91 3.70
CA THR A 115 1.88 -8.01 4.81
C THR A 115 2.09 -8.68 6.17
N GLU A 116 1.73 -9.96 6.33
CA GLU A 116 1.93 -10.69 7.59
C GLU A 116 3.40 -10.93 7.98
N ARG A 117 4.35 -10.80 7.04
CA ARG A 117 5.80 -10.91 7.31
C ARG A 117 6.46 -9.58 7.58
N VAL A 118 5.93 -8.50 6.99
CA VAL A 118 6.51 -7.16 7.10
C VAL A 118 5.93 -6.40 8.28
N LEU A 119 4.64 -6.56 8.58
CA LEU A 119 3.97 -5.84 9.64
C LEU A 119 4.41 -6.38 11.02
N PRO A 120 4.99 -5.55 11.90
CA PRO A 120 5.30 -5.96 13.27
C PRO A 120 4.05 -6.44 14.03
N SER A 121 4.19 -7.50 14.82
CA SER A 121 3.06 -8.17 15.48
C SER A 121 2.35 -7.34 16.54
N ASP A 122 3.03 -6.32 17.08
CA ASP A 122 2.52 -5.37 18.08
C ASP A 122 1.75 -4.21 17.46
N VAL A 123 1.80 -4.04 16.13
CA VAL A 123 1.08 -2.98 15.43
C VAL A 123 -0.40 -3.30 15.35
N ASN A 124 -1.23 -2.36 15.78
CA ASN A 124 -2.67 -2.46 15.66
C ASN A 124 -3.09 -2.52 14.18
N SER A 125 -3.69 -3.63 13.79
CA SER A 125 -4.19 -3.92 12.44
C SER A 125 -5.72 -4.03 12.38
N GLN A 126 -6.44 -3.60 13.41
CA GLN A 126 -7.90 -3.60 13.45
C GLN A 126 -8.47 -2.42 12.65
N MET A 127 -9.51 -2.68 11.84
CA MET A 127 -10.20 -1.64 11.08
C MET A 127 -10.62 -0.50 12.03
N PRO A 128 -10.25 0.77 11.75
CA PRO A 128 -10.70 1.89 12.57
C PRO A 128 -12.21 2.10 12.41
N SER A 129 -12.85 2.55 13.49
CA SER A 129 -14.18 3.15 13.38
C SER A 129 -14.10 4.42 12.53
N MET A 130 -15.25 4.88 12.02
CA MET A 130 -15.30 6.14 11.28
C MET A 130 -14.83 7.33 12.14
N GLU A 131 -15.14 7.30 13.43
CA GLU A 131 -14.73 8.34 14.38
C GLU A 131 -13.23 8.33 14.63
N GLU A 132 -12.63 7.15 14.88
CA GLU A 132 -11.17 6.99 15.04
C GLU A 132 -10.42 7.47 13.79
N PHE A 133 -10.91 7.09 12.60
CA PHE A 133 -10.32 7.49 11.33
C PHE A 133 -10.42 9.00 11.10
N ALA A 134 -11.58 9.61 11.39
CA ALA A 134 -11.77 11.05 11.28
C ALA A 134 -10.87 11.83 12.25
N ALA A 135 -10.79 11.39 13.51
CA ALA A 135 -9.94 11.99 14.53
C ALA A 135 -8.45 11.91 14.13
N HIS A 136 -7.99 10.74 13.68
CA HIS A 136 -6.62 10.55 13.22
C HIS A 136 -6.22 11.53 12.13
N ILE A 137 -7.09 11.71 11.13
CA ILE A 137 -6.85 12.67 10.06
C ILE A 137 -6.75 14.10 10.59
N VAL A 138 -7.71 14.51 11.42
CA VAL A 138 -7.76 15.90 11.93
C VAL A 138 -6.45 16.19 12.65
N ASP A 139 -6.06 15.27 13.54
CA ASP A 139 -4.83 15.35 14.30
C ASP A 139 -3.58 15.33 13.40
N GLN A 140 -3.51 14.43 12.42
CA GLN A 140 -2.41 14.39 11.45
C GLN A 140 -2.28 15.72 10.69
N GLN A 141 -3.38 16.28 10.21
CA GLN A 141 -3.38 17.55 9.46
C GLN A 141 -2.96 18.72 10.35
N LEU A 142 -3.44 18.77 11.60
CA LEU A 142 -3.03 19.78 12.58
C LEU A 142 -1.54 19.67 12.92
N ARG A 143 -1.02 18.45 13.12
CA ARG A 143 0.41 18.21 13.36
C ARG A 143 1.29 18.65 12.19
N CYS A 144 0.84 18.48 10.95
CA CYS A 144 1.61 18.84 9.76
C CYS A 144 1.50 20.33 9.37
N HIS A 145 0.34 20.96 9.57
CA HIS A 145 0.04 22.29 9.01
C HIS A 145 -0.23 23.37 10.07
N GLY A 146 -0.48 22.99 11.33
CA GLY A 146 -0.85 23.90 12.43
C GLY A 146 -2.28 24.42 12.35
N LEU A 147 -2.70 24.91 11.18
CA LEU A 147 -4.05 25.38 10.89
C LEU A 147 -4.61 24.61 9.70
N VAL A 148 -5.88 24.20 9.80
CA VAL A 148 -6.54 23.41 8.77
C VAL A 148 -7.89 24.03 8.42
N SER A 149 -8.16 24.15 7.11
CA SER A 149 -9.49 24.49 6.62
C SER A 149 -10.31 23.22 6.43
N LEU A 150 -11.65 23.33 6.45
CA LEU A 150 -12.52 22.19 6.13
C LEU A 150 -12.19 21.62 4.73
N LYS A 151 -11.91 22.48 3.75
CA LYS A 151 -11.54 22.07 2.39
C LYS A 151 -10.22 21.30 2.35
N GLY A 152 -9.21 21.73 3.14
CA GLY A 152 -7.96 20.99 3.27
C GLY A 152 -8.16 19.64 3.94
N LEU A 153 -8.97 19.61 5.00
CA LEU A 153 -9.28 18.41 5.77
C LEU A 153 -10.03 17.36 4.95
N THR A 154 -10.85 17.76 3.99
CA THR A 154 -11.61 16.87 3.09
C THR A 154 -10.91 16.59 1.76
N TYR A 155 -9.70 17.12 1.54
CA TYR A 155 -8.95 16.92 0.31
C TYR A 155 -8.74 15.43 0.00
N GLN A 156 -8.89 15.05 -1.28
CA GLN A 156 -8.90 13.67 -1.81
C GLN A 156 -9.98 12.73 -1.23
N ARG A 157 -10.88 13.20 -0.37
CA ARG A 157 -12.00 12.38 0.12
C ARG A 157 -13.21 12.55 -0.77
N ARG A 158 -13.32 11.64 -1.75
CA ARG A 158 -14.35 11.60 -2.81
C ARG A 158 -15.82 11.66 -2.35
N LYS A 159 -16.13 11.60 -1.05
CA LYS A 159 -17.52 11.59 -0.52
C LYS A 159 -17.84 12.71 0.49
N LEU A 160 -16.90 13.60 0.81
CA LEU A 160 -17.16 14.72 1.73
C LEU A 160 -17.48 16.00 0.94
N ASN A 161 -18.52 15.95 0.11
CA ASN A 161 -19.06 17.15 -0.53
C ASN A 161 -19.87 17.94 0.51
N TYR A 162 -19.18 18.67 1.38
CA TYR A 162 -19.79 19.79 2.07
C TYR A 162 -19.73 21.01 1.14
N ALA A 163 -20.91 21.37 0.62
CA ALA A 163 -21.31 22.66 0.06
C ALA A 163 -20.84 23.07 -1.36
N ARG A 164 -21.83 23.22 -2.25
CA ARG A 164 -22.44 24.54 -2.46
C ARG A 164 -23.88 24.50 -1.94
N ARG A 165 -24.13 25.13 -0.79
CA ARG A 165 -25.40 25.79 -0.47
C ARG A 165 -25.11 27.27 -0.40
#